data_AF-A0A511ZK36-F1
#
_entry.id   AF-A0A511ZK36-F1
#
_cell.length_a   1.000
_cell.length_b   1.000
_cell.length_c   1.000
_cell.angle_alpha   90.00
_cell.angle_beta   90.00
_cell.angle_gamma   90.00
#
_symmetry.space_group_name_H-M   'P 1'
#
loop_
_entity.id
_entity.type
_entity.pdbx_description
1 polymer ?
#
loop_
_entity_poly.entity_id
_entity_poly.type
_entity_poly.pdbx_seq_one_letter_code
_entity_poly.pdbx_strand_id
1 'polypeptide(L)'
;MYHFVEEQIKKAVYDGEFDNLPGKGQRLDLRDEFAGLPEEVKQSFRILKRAGYLSEEQENQKQYISHRDLMQIATDGEKQADLSEKQVAFQTLTKERKLDKSSVFRKYASRIRHKLFR
;
A
#
# COMPACT_ATOMS: atom_id res chain seq x y z
N MET A 1 -6.50 -4.95 -28.83
CA MET A 1 -6.26 -6.11 -27.95
C MET A 1 -7.10 -5.93 -26.70
N TYR A 2 -8.21 -6.67 -26.60
CA TYR A 2 -9.19 -6.84 -25.49
C TYR A 2 -10.59 -7.26 -26.03
N HIS A 3 -10.77 -7.39 -27.35
CA HIS A 3 -12.04 -7.81 -27.96
C HIS A 3 -12.64 -9.11 -27.37
N PHE A 4 -11.80 -10.10 -27.04
CA PHE A 4 -12.27 -11.34 -26.42
C PHE A 4 -12.93 -11.11 -25.05
N VAL A 5 -12.37 -10.22 -24.22
CA VAL A 5 -12.95 -9.90 -22.91
C VAL A 5 -14.27 -9.16 -23.09
N GLU A 6 -14.32 -8.24 -24.05
CA GLU A 6 -15.54 -7.48 -24.35
C GLU A 6 -16.67 -8.38 -24.87
N GLU A 7 -16.35 -9.34 -25.74
CA GLU A 7 -17.30 -10.34 -26.23
C GLU A 7 -17.81 -11.25 -25.12
N GLN A 8 -16.93 -11.72 -24.23
CA GLN A 8 -17.33 -12.52 -23.06
C GLN A 8 -18.26 -11.76 -22.12
N ILE A 9 -17.96 -10.48 -21.84
CA ILE A 9 -18.83 -9.65 -21.00
C ILE A 9 -20.20 -9.45 -21.67
N LYS A 10 -20.23 -9.14 -22.97
CA LYS A 10 -21.49 -8.98 -23.73
C LYS A 10 -22.32 -10.25 -23.72
N LYS A 11 -21.68 -11.41 -23.88
CA LYS A 11 -22.34 -12.70 -23.82
C LYS A 11 -22.94 -12.98 -22.44
N ALA A 12 -22.17 -12.78 -21.36
CA ALA A 12 -22.67 -12.94 -20.00
C ALA A 12 -23.84 -12.00 -19.66
N VAL A 13 -23.84 -10.78 -20.21
CA VAL A 13 -24.99 -9.86 -20.12
C VAL A 13 -26.20 -10.41 -20.88
N TYR A 14 -26.02 -10.90 -22.11
CA TYR A 14 -27.11 -11.48 -22.91
C TYR A 14 -27.70 -12.74 -22.27
N ASP A 15 -26.84 -13.60 -21.72
CA ASP A 15 -27.23 -14.84 -21.05
C ASP A 15 -27.85 -14.59 -19.65
N GLY A 16 -27.92 -13.32 -19.21
CA GLY A 16 -28.53 -12.93 -17.94
C GLY A 16 -27.71 -13.33 -16.71
N GLU A 17 -26.42 -13.62 -16.85
CA GLU A 17 -25.57 -14.06 -15.73
C GLU A 17 -25.44 -13.00 -14.63
N PHE A 18 -25.63 -11.73 -14.98
CA PHE A 18 -25.64 -10.61 -14.02
C PHE A 18 -27.02 -10.32 -13.41
N ASP A 19 -28.08 -11.01 -13.83
CA ASP A 19 -29.45 -10.72 -13.39
C ASP A 19 -29.76 -11.18 -11.98
N ASN A 20 -29.00 -12.09 -11.38
CA ASN A 20 -29.24 -12.56 -10.00
C ASN A 20 -27.94 -12.61 -9.20
N LEU A 21 -27.15 -11.55 -9.29
CA LEU A 21 -25.94 -11.43 -8.48
C LEU A 21 -26.26 -11.51 -6.98
N PRO A 22 -25.35 -12.11 -6.18
CA PRO A 22 -25.46 -12.09 -4.73
C PRO A 22 -25.68 -10.67 -4.21
N GLY A 23 -26.73 -10.48 -3.40
CA GLY A 23 -27.09 -9.17 -2.86
C GLY A 23 -28.01 -8.32 -3.74
N LYS A 24 -28.48 -8.79 -4.92
CA LYS A 24 -29.46 -8.05 -5.74
C LYS A 24 -30.71 -7.73 -4.93
N GLY A 25 -31.06 -6.45 -4.87
CA GLY A 25 -32.23 -5.94 -4.13
C GLY A 25 -32.09 -5.90 -2.61
N GLN A 26 -30.96 -6.36 -2.05
CA GLN A 26 -30.70 -6.26 -0.62
C GLN A 26 -30.17 -4.86 -0.28
N ARG A 27 -30.46 -4.40 0.94
CA ARG A 27 -29.88 -3.15 1.45
C ARG A 27 -28.37 -3.32 1.57
N LEU A 28 -27.61 -2.35 1.07
CA LEU A 28 -26.17 -2.33 1.23
C LEU A 28 -25.83 -2.26 2.72
N ASP A 29 -24.94 -3.14 3.18
CA ASP A 29 -24.36 -2.98 4.51
C ASP A 29 -23.39 -1.80 4.49
N LEU A 30 -23.75 -0.72 5.18
CA LEU A 30 -22.93 0.49 5.29
C LEU A 30 -21.87 0.37 6.40
N ARG A 31 -21.84 -0.74 7.13
CA ARG A 31 -20.79 -1.00 8.11
C ARG A 31 -19.47 -1.10 7.39
N ASP A 32 -18.50 -0.31 7.84
CA ASP A 32 -17.14 -0.42 7.35
C ASP A 32 -16.56 -1.76 7.81
N GLU A 33 -16.37 -2.69 6.88
CA GLU A 33 -15.70 -3.99 7.10
C GLU A 33 -14.33 -3.83 7.77
N PHE A 34 -13.71 -2.65 7.57
CA PHE A 34 -12.41 -2.27 8.08
C PHE A 34 -12.50 -1.29 9.27
N ALA A 35 -13.64 -1.23 9.95
CA ALA A 35 -13.78 -0.50 11.20
C ALA A 35 -12.68 -0.93 12.20
N GLY A 36 -12.00 0.06 12.80
CA GLY A 36 -10.88 -0.16 13.71
C GLY A 36 -9.49 -0.06 13.07
N LEU A 37 -9.38 -0.04 11.73
CA LEU A 37 -8.14 0.33 11.05
C LEU A 37 -7.97 1.85 11.04
N PRO A 38 -6.75 2.38 11.31
CA PRO A 38 -6.45 3.79 11.08
C PRO A 38 -6.70 4.18 9.62
N GLU A 39 -7.23 5.39 9.38
CA GLU A 39 -7.57 5.84 8.01
C GLU A 39 -6.39 5.80 7.04
N GLU A 40 -5.18 6.07 7.55
CA GLU A 40 -3.94 6.07 6.76
C GLU A 40 -3.62 4.70 6.14
N VAL A 41 -4.03 3.60 6.78
CA VAL A 41 -3.77 2.22 6.30
C VAL A 41 -5.01 1.56 5.72
N LYS A 42 -6.20 2.06 6.01
CA LYS A 42 -7.49 1.45 5.65
C LYS A 42 -7.64 1.21 4.14
N GLN A 43 -7.32 2.21 3.31
CA GLN A 43 -7.47 2.07 1.86
C GLN A 43 -6.46 1.08 1.28
N SER A 44 -5.20 1.20 1.68
CA SER A 44 -4.12 0.29 1.24
C SER A 44 -4.43 -1.15 1.63
N PHE A 45 -4.90 -1.39 2.85
CA PHE A 45 -5.33 -2.71 3.32
C PHE A 45 -6.49 -3.27 2.48
N ARG A 46 -7.52 -2.46 2.22
CA ARG A 46 -8.70 -2.86 1.43
C ARG A 46 -8.32 -3.28 0.01
N ILE A 47 -7.44 -2.52 -0.64
CA ILE A 47 -6.98 -2.83 -2.01
C ILE A 47 -6.22 -4.16 -2.01
N LEU A 48 -5.26 -4.33 -1.09
CA LEU A 48 -4.44 -5.54 -1.00
C LEU A 48 -5.26 -6.78 -0.66
N LYS A 49 -6.24 -6.66 0.25
CA LYS A 49 -7.20 -7.73 0.55
C LYS A 49 -7.98 -8.16 -0.68
N ARG A 50 -8.60 -7.20 -1.38
CA ARG A 50 -9.43 -7.48 -2.57
C ARG A 50 -8.64 -8.05 -3.73
N ALA A 51 -7.36 -7.72 -3.82
CA ALA A 51 -6.45 -8.26 -4.82
C ALA A 51 -5.89 -9.65 -4.44
N GLY A 52 -6.14 -10.15 -3.22
CA GLY A 52 -5.67 -11.46 -2.75
C GLY A 52 -4.21 -11.48 -2.29
N TYR A 53 -3.64 -10.33 -1.92
CA TYR A 53 -2.23 -10.20 -1.52
C TYR A 53 -2.01 -10.33 0.00
N LEU A 54 -3.08 -10.42 0.79
CA LEU A 54 -2.98 -10.61 2.25
C LEU A 54 -3.16 -12.08 2.60
N SER A 55 -2.32 -12.60 3.49
CA SER A 55 -2.52 -13.91 4.10
C SER A 55 -3.58 -13.85 5.20
N GLU A 56 -4.17 -15.00 5.55
CA GLU A 56 -5.15 -15.11 6.63
C GLU A 56 -4.63 -14.57 7.97
N GLU A 57 -3.35 -14.83 8.28
CA GLU A 57 -2.70 -14.30 9.48
C GLU A 57 -2.63 -12.77 9.48
N GLN A 58 -2.30 -12.16 8.33
CA GLN A 58 -2.24 -10.70 8.18
C GLN A 58 -3.62 -10.05 8.30
N GLU A 59 -4.66 -10.72 7.79
CA GLU A 59 -6.04 -10.25 7.95
C GLU A 59 -6.50 -10.27 9.40
N ASN A 60 -6.18 -11.35 10.12
CA ASN A 60 -6.51 -11.50 11.54
C ASN A 60 -5.79 -10.46 12.41
N GLN A 61 -4.58 -10.06 12.02
CA GLN A 61 -3.76 -9.07 12.73
C GLN A 61 -3.96 -7.63 12.21
N LYS A 62 -5.07 -7.32 11.52
CA LYS A 62 -5.32 -6.00 10.92
C LYS A 62 -5.12 -4.80 11.87
N GLN A 63 -5.29 -4.95 13.18
CA GLN A 63 -5.08 -3.86 14.14
C GLN A 63 -3.61 -3.47 14.33
N TYR A 64 -2.68 -4.39 14.02
CA TYR A 64 -1.24 -4.19 14.20
C TYR A 64 -0.52 -3.89 12.88
N ILE A 65 -1.24 -3.91 11.75
CA ILE A 65 -0.64 -3.72 10.45
C ILE A 65 -0.26 -2.25 10.24
N SER A 66 0.99 -2.02 9.88
CA SER A 66 1.50 -0.68 9.61
C SER A 66 1.51 -0.39 8.12
N HIS A 67 1.62 0.90 7.77
CA HIS A 67 1.84 1.30 6.37
C HIS A 67 3.09 0.62 5.77
N ARG A 68 4.14 0.43 6.57
CA ARG A 68 5.39 -0.19 6.12
C ARG A 68 5.19 -1.65 5.73
N ASP A 69 4.35 -2.39 6.47
CA ASP A 69 4.03 -3.79 6.20
C ASP A 69 3.22 -3.91 4.91
N LEU A 70 2.19 -3.06 4.74
CA LEU A 70 1.41 -3.01 3.50
C LEU A 70 2.28 -2.66 2.30
N MET A 71 3.24 -1.75 2.47
CA MET A 71 4.17 -1.39 1.40
C MET A 71 5.11 -2.53 1.04
N GLN A 72 5.55 -3.31 2.02
CA GLN A 72 6.38 -4.50 1.79
C GLN A 72 5.61 -5.55 1.00
N ILE A 73 4.36 -5.80 1.37
CA ILE A 73 3.46 -6.74 0.67
C ILE A 73 3.20 -6.28 -0.76
N ALA A 74 2.95 -4.99 -0.98
CA ALA A 74 2.62 -4.45 -2.29
C ALA A 74 3.78 -4.47 -3.30
N THR A 75 5.04 -4.55 -2.83
CA THR A 75 6.22 -4.45 -3.69
C THR A 75 7.21 -5.58 -3.50
N ASP A 76 6.80 -6.68 -2.86
CA ASP A 76 7.68 -7.80 -2.50
C ASP A 76 9.01 -7.35 -1.84
N GLY A 77 8.94 -6.27 -1.05
CA GLY A 77 10.09 -5.68 -0.36
C GLY A 77 11.04 -4.81 -1.21
N GLU A 78 10.88 -4.72 -2.54
CA GLU A 78 11.80 -3.97 -3.42
C GLU A 78 11.92 -2.49 -3.04
N LYS A 79 10.79 -1.79 -2.83
CA LYS A 79 10.82 -0.37 -2.42
C LYS A 79 11.43 -0.16 -1.04
N GLN A 80 11.32 -1.15 -0.17
CA GLN A 80 11.87 -1.07 1.18
C GLN A 80 13.41 -1.21 1.14
N ALA A 81 13.92 -2.05 0.24
CA ALA A 81 15.34 -2.17 -0.04
C ALA A 81 15.92 -0.86 -0.62
N ASP A 82 15.25 -0.26 -1.61
CA ASP A 82 15.67 1.03 -2.22
C ASP A 82 15.70 2.17 -1.19
N LEU A 83 14.70 2.28 -0.33
CA LEU A 83 14.70 3.26 0.77
C LEU A 83 15.87 3.04 1.74
N SER A 84 16.17 1.79 2.09
CA SER A 84 17.30 1.44 2.95
C SER A 84 18.63 1.81 2.28
N GLU A 85 18.79 1.49 1.00
CA GLU A 85 19.99 1.81 0.23
C GLU A 85 20.23 3.33 0.17
N LYS A 86 19.18 4.11 -0.12
CA LYS A 86 19.25 5.58 -0.15
C LYS A 86 19.63 6.17 1.22
N GLN A 87 19.14 5.58 2.32
CA GLN A 87 19.53 5.99 3.67
C GLN A 87 21.01 5.72 3.95
N VAL A 88 21.51 4.54 3.56
CA VAL A 88 22.92 4.18 3.70
C VAL A 88 23.80 5.11 2.86
N ALA A 89 23.46 5.33 1.59
CA ALA A 89 24.18 6.25 0.70
C ALA A 89 24.26 7.67 1.27
N PHE A 90 23.14 8.18 1.82
CA PHE A 90 23.12 9.49 2.47
C PHE A 90 24.02 9.55 3.71
N GLN A 91 24.01 8.52 4.55
CA GLN A 91 24.90 8.45 5.72
C GLN A 91 26.38 8.42 5.30
N THR A 92 26.72 7.62 4.30
CA THR A 92 28.09 7.53 3.75
C THR A 92 28.55 8.88 3.23
N LEU A 93 27.76 9.53 2.37
CA LEU A 93 28.06 10.85 1.82
C LEU A 93 28.28 11.91 2.92
N THR A 94 27.43 11.87 3.96
CA THR A 94 27.51 12.81 5.08
C THR A 94 28.82 12.64 5.85
N LYS A 95 29.26 11.40 6.09
CA LYS A 95 30.50 11.07 6.79
C LYS A 95 31.75 11.41 5.96
N GLU A 96 31.78 11.03 4.68
CA GLU A 96 32.91 11.30 3.78
C GLU A 96 33.21 12.80 3.67
N ARG A 97 32.15 13.60 3.56
CA ARG A 97 32.26 15.06 3.48
C ARG A 97 32.38 15.75 4.84
N LYS A 98 32.44 14.99 5.94
CA LYS A 98 32.51 15.50 7.33
C LYS A 98 31.39 16.51 7.63
N LEU A 99 30.24 16.37 6.96
CA LEU A 99 29.12 17.30 7.07
C LEU A 99 28.45 17.19 8.43
N ASP A 100 28.50 16.01 9.05
CA ASP A 100 28.09 15.77 10.44
C ASP A 100 28.78 16.71 11.44
N LYS A 101 30.02 17.12 11.16
CA LYS A 101 30.78 18.05 12.01
C LYS A 101 30.34 19.51 11.83
N SER A 102 29.81 19.87 10.66
CA SER A 102 29.32 21.22 10.36
C SER A 102 28.09 21.57 11.21
N SER A 103 28.17 22.69 11.94
CA SER A 103 27.04 23.15 12.77
C SER A 103 25.85 23.59 11.92
N VAL A 104 26.10 24.10 10.70
CA VAL A 104 25.06 24.49 9.74
C VAL A 104 24.32 23.25 9.26
N PHE A 105 25.04 22.20 8.86
CA PHE A 105 24.42 20.96 8.40
C PHE A 105 23.57 20.32 9.50
N ARG A 106 24.03 20.28 10.77
CA ARG A 106 23.23 19.75 11.89
C ARG A 106 21.88 20.45 12.05
N LYS A 107 21.81 21.78 11.83
CA LYS A 107 20.54 22.54 11.88
C LYS A 107 19.56 22.09 10.79
N TYR A 108 20.04 21.69 9.62
CA TYR A 108 19.21 21.27 8.48
C TYR A 108 19.05 19.76 8.33
N ALA A 109 19.89 18.94 8.96
CA ALA A 109 19.94 17.50 8.77
C ALA A 109 18.60 16.79 9.06
N SER A 110 17.82 17.31 10.02
CA SER A 110 16.47 16.78 10.29
C SER A 110 15.50 17.08 9.14
N ARG A 111 15.52 18.32 8.60
CA ARG A 111 14.68 18.72 7.45
C ARG A 111 15.06 17.98 6.17
N ILE A 112 16.36 17.76 5.95
CA ILE A 112 16.87 17.02 4.78
C ILE A 112 16.42 15.55 4.87
N ARG A 113 16.61 14.90 6.02
CA ARG A 113 16.15 13.51 6.21
C ARG A 113 14.64 13.37 6.05
N HIS A 114 13.88 14.30 6.61
CA HIS A 114 12.43 14.31 6.47
C HIS A 114 11.99 14.46 5.01
N LYS A 115 12.67 15.30 4.21
CA LYS A 115 12.33 15.48 2.79
C LYS A 115 12.74 14.29 1.90
N LEU A 116 13.80 13.58 2.27
CA LEU A 116 14.35 12.48 1.46
C LEU A 116 13.75 11.11 1.79
N PHE A 117 13.31 10.91 3.02
CA PHE A 117 12.96 9.57 3.54
C PHE A 117 11.60 9.49 4.22
N ARG A 118 10.79 10.56 4.18
CA ARG A 118 9.41 10.57 4.67
C ARG A 118 8.46 10.93 3.53
#